data_AF-A0A7C1AQ15-F1
#
_entry.id   AF-A0A7C1AQ15-F1
#
_cell.length_a   1.000
_cell.length_b   1.000
_cell.length_c   1.000
_cell.angle_alpha   90.00
_cell.angle_beta   90.00
_cell.angle_gamma   90.00
#
_symmetry.space_group_name_H-M   'P 1'
#
loop_
_entity.id
_entity.type
_entity.pdbx_description
1 polymer ?
#
loop_
_entity_poly.entity_id
_entity_poly.type
_entity_poly.pdbx_seq_one_letter_code
_entity_poly.pdbx_strand_id
1 'polypeptide(L)'
;IRNFCNHFYEMPENTIKEQTFCCGSGAGLGTDENFEMRMRGGLPRANAVKYVHEKHGVNVLSCICAIDKATLPPLLEYWVPDVEVAGIHEFVGNALIMDGEKERDTDLRGEPLMNKATEHEKKVEKINK
;
A
#
# COMPACT_ATOMS: atom_id res chain seq x y z
N ILE A 1 -4.11 14.13 -1.43
CA ILE A 1 -4.69 12.88 -0.87
C ILE A 1 -6.05 12.57 -1.50
N ARG A 2 -7.10 13.41 -1.32
CA ARG A 2 -8.45 13.12 -1.85
C ARG A 2 -8.53 12.79 -3.35
N ASN A 3 -7.59 13.31 -4.14
CA ASN A 3 -7.55 13.07 -5.59
C ASN A 3 -7.06 11.66 -5.98
N PHE A 4 -6.36 10.95 -5.08
CA PHE A 4 -5.75 9.64 -5.37
C PHE A 4 -6.08 8.56 -4.35
N CYS A 5 -6.80 8.92 -3.28
CA CYS A 5 -7.12 8.03 -2.16
C CYS A 5 -8.55 8.31 -1.72
N ASN A 6 -9.41 7.29 -1.82
CA ASN A 6 -10.83 7.38 -1.49
C ASN A 6 -11.04 7.67 0.01
N HIS A 7 -10.31 6.94 0.86
CA HIS A 7 -10.35 7.08 2.31
C HIS A 7 -8.94 6.97 2.89
N PHE A 8 -8.55 7.96 3.70
CA PHE A 8 -7.26 8.00 4.37
C PHE A 8 -7.48 8.03 5.88
N TYR A 9 -6.86 7.08 6.58
CA TYR A 9 -6.89 6.97 8.03
C TYR A 9 -5.47 6.92 8.55
N GLU A 10 -5.15 7.76 9.54
CA GLU A 10 -3.88 7.64 10.25
C GLU A 10 -3.93 6.47 11.24
N MET A 11 -2.75 5.90 11.50
CA MET A 11 -2.53 4.99 12.61
C MET A 11 -2.68 5.72 13.96
N PRO A 12 -2.81 5.01 15.09
CA PRO A 12 -2.91 5.64 16.41
C PRO A 12 -1.80 6.68 16.65
N GLU A 13 -2.15 7.78 17.31
CA GLU A 13 -1.26 8.95 17.48
C GLU A 13 0.10 8.60 18.11
N ASN A 14 0.12 7.57 18.97
CA ASN A 14 1.32 7.06 19.63
C ASN A 14 2.17 6.12 18.76
N THR A 15 1.91 6.03 17.45
CA THR A 15 2.59 5.13 16.51
C THR A 15 3.04 5.82 15.21
N ILE A 16 2.90 7.14 15.17
CA ILE A 16 3.16 8.01 14.01
C ILE A 16 4.01 9.21 14.44
N LYS A 17 4.53 9.95 13.45
CA LYS A 17 5.35 11.17 13.66
C LYS A 17 6.54 10.88 14.59
N GLU A 18 6.68 11.61 15.69
CA GLU A 18 7.78 11.46 16.65
C GLU A 18 7.73 10.13 17.44
N GLN A 19 6.60 9.44 17.43
CA GLN A 19 6.41 8.14 18.10
C GLN A 19 6.30 6.99 17.07
N THR A 20 6.91 7.19 15.89
CA THR A 20 6.81 6.25 14.78
C THR A 20 7.54 4.94 15.03
N PHE A 21 6.97 3.82 14.57
CA PHE A 21 7.64 2.52 14.54
C PHE A 21 8.37 2.28 13.21
N CYS A 22 9.57 1.72 13.28
CA CYS A 22 10.35 1.36 12.09
C CYS A 22 9.74 0.13 11.38
N CYS A 23 10.06 -0.06 10.09
CA CYS A 23 9.82 -1.31 9.35
C CYS A 23 10.72 -2.47 9.81
N GLY A 24 11.74 -2.19 10.65
CA GLY A 24 12.66 -3.19 11.19
C GLY A 24 13.80 -3.59 10.25
N SER A 25 14.01 -2.89 9.13
CA SER A 25 14.96 -3.29 8.08
C SER A 25 16.04 -2.25 7.72
N GLY A 26 16.08 -1.11 8.42
CA GLY A 26 17.14 -0.10 8.24
C GLY A 26 18.51 -0.57 8.71
N ALA A 27 19.53 0.29 8.58
CA ALA A 27 20.88 0.06 9.12
C ALA A 27 21.56 -1.26 8.70
N GLY A 28 21.26 -1.77 7.50
CA GLY A 28 21.83 -3.01 6.98
C GLY A 28 21.06 -4.29 7.38
N LEU A 29 19.93 -4.15 8.07
CA LEU A 29 19.12 -5.29 8.54
C LEU A 29 18.13 -5.80 7.49
N GLY A 30 18.10 -5.22 6.29
CA GLY A 30 17.14 -5.57 5.23
C GLY A 30 17.43 -6.87 4.49
N THR A 31 18.54 -7.55 4.79
CA THR A 31 18.92 -8.80 4.14
C THR A 31 18.10 -9.99 4.66
N ASP A 32 18.16 -11.12 3.96
CA ASP A 32 17.37 -12.31 4.30
C ASP A 32 17.96 -13.08 5.49
N GLU A 33 19.26 -12.96 5.75
CA GLU A 33 19.90 -13.53 6.95
C GLU A 33 19.35 -12.92 8.25
N ASN A 34 18.84 -11.69 8.16
CA ASN A 34 18.27 -10.96 9.29
C ASN A 34 16.73 -11.08 9.36
N PHE A 35 16.12 -12.03 8.65
CA PHE A 35 14.66 -12.12 8.52
C PHE A 35 13.93 -12.19 9.88
N GLU A 36 14.39 -13.02 10.82
CA GLU A 36 13.77 -13.10 12.15
C GLU A 36 13.78 -11.74 12.86
N MET A 37 14.92 -11.04 12.81
CA MET A 37 15.08 -9.73 13.42
C MET A 37 14.18 -8.68 12.74
N ARG A 38 14.05 -8.72 11.40
CA ARG A 38 13.13 -7.86 10.64
C ARG A 38 11.69 -8.08 11.09
N MET A 39 11.26 -9.34 11.18
CA MET A 39 9.89 -9.68 11.59
C MET A 39 9.58 -9.24 13.02
N ARG A 40 10.55 -9.39 13.93
CA ARG A 40 10.43 -8.93 15.33
C ARG A 40 10.44 -7.41 15.44
N GLY A 41 11.33 -6.74 14.72
CA GLY A 41 11.46 -5.29 14.71
C GLY A 41 10.26 -4.58 14.07
N GLY A 42 9.64 -5.20 13.05
CA GLY A 42 8.45 -4.69 12.38
C GLY A 42 7.13 -4.95 13.13
N LEU A 43 7.09 -5.85 14.11
CA LEU A 43 5.86 -6.23 14.82
C LEU A 43 5.07 -5.03 15.40
N PRO A 44 5.69 -4.03 16.06
CA PRO A 44 4.95 -2.85 16.53
C PRO A 44 4.24 -2.09 15.41
N ARG A 45 4.86 -1.99 14.22
CA ARG A 45 4.23 -1.40 13.02
C ARG A 45 3.06 -2.27 12.54
N ALA A 46 3.25 -3.59 12.48
CA ALA A 46 2.19 -4.51 12.05
C ALA A 46 0.95 -4.42 12.96
N ASN A 47 1.14 -4.30 14.28
CA ASN A 47 0.04 -4.10 15.23
C ASN A 47 -0.71 -2.78 15.01
N ALA A 48 0.01 -1.69 14.69
CA ALA A 48 -0.62 -0.40 14.38
C ALA A 48 -1.46 -0.48 13.08
N VAL A 49 -0.96 -1.20 12.07
CA VAL A 49 -1.68 -1.48 10.82
C VAL A 49 -2.91 -2.34 11.08
N LYS A 50 -2.76 -3.42 11.87
CA LYS A 50 -3.86 -4.29 12.27
C LYS A 50 -4.98 -3.51 12.94
N TYR A 51 -4.65 -2.61 13.86
CA TYR A 51 -5.63 -1.78 14.55
C TYR A 51 -6.48 -0.93 13.58
N VAL A 52 -5.85 -0.27 12.60
CA VAL A 52 -6.60 0.54 11.63
C VAL A 52 -7.33 -0.30 10.60
N HIS A 53 -6.81 -1.48 10.26
CA HIS A 53 -7.51 -2.44 9.41
C HIS A 53 -8.79 -2.94 10.09
N GLU A 54 -8.72 -3.41 11.33
CA GLU A 54 -9.88 -3.90 12.07
C GLU A 54 -10.93 -2.80 12.35
N LYS A 55 -10.47 -1.56 12.55
CA LYS A 55 -11.35 -0.43 12.90
C LYS A 55 -11.98 0.26 11.70
N HIS A 56 -11.24 0.36 10.59
CA HIS A 56 -11.63 1.18 9.45
C HIS A 56 -11.65 0.41 8.11
N GLY A 57 -11.23 -0.85 8.09
CA GLY A 57 -11.17 -1.65 6.86
C GLY A 57 -10.08 -1.18 5.89
N VAL A 58 -8.99 -0.56 6.39
CA VAL A 58 -7.88 -0.12 5.53
C VAL A 58 -7.27 -1.33 4.84
N ASN A 59 -7.15 -1.28 3.52
CA ASN A 59 -6.64 -2.39 2.70
C ASN A 59 -5.24 -2.14 2.10
N VAL A 60 -4.70 -0.92 2.22
CA VAL A 60 -3.36 -0.58 1.73
C VAL A 60 -2.61 0.28 2.72
N LEU A 61 -1.39 -0.13 3.06
CA LEU A 61 -0.40 0.68 3.78
C LEU A 61 0.47 1.44 2.77
N SER A 62 0.45 2.78 2.85
CA SER A 62 1.25 3.64 1.98
C SER A 62 2.60 4.01 2.61
N CYS A 63 3.68 3.78 1.88
CA CYS A 63 5.07 3.97 2.32
C CYS A 63 5.75 5.07 1.50
N ILE A 64 6.44 5.99 2.18
CA ILE A 64 7.33 6.96 1.51
C ILE A 64 8.73 6.39 1.27
N CYS A 65 9.16 5.48 2.15
CA CYS A 65 10.48 4.87 2.13
C CYS A 65 10.50 3.63 1.22
N ALA A 66 11.52 3.54 0.37
CA ALA A 66 11.70 2.39 -0.53
C ALA A 66 12.00 1.10 0.24
N ILE A 67 12.75 1.19 1.35
CA ILE A 67 13.04 0.03 2.22
C ILE A 67 11.75 -0.46 2.84
N ASP A 68 10.93 0.43 3.40
CA ASP A 68 9.64 0.06 3.99
C ASP A 68 8.75 -0.67 2.96
N LYS A 69 8.66 -0.13 1.75
CA LYS A 69 7.90 -0.78 0.66
C LYS A 69 8.44 -2.17 0.33
N ALA A 70 9.76 -2.36 0.34
CA ALA A 70 10.39 -3.63 0.00
C ALA A 70 10.28 -4.68 1.12
N THR A 71 10.23 -4.26 2.39
CA THR A 71 10.37 -5.19 3.51
C THR A 71 9.09 -5.45 4.29
N LEU A 72 8.11 -4.56 4.20
CA LEU A 72 6.79 -4.74 4.82
C LEU A 72 5.90 -5.81 4.17
N PRO A 73 5.99 -6.18 2.87
CA PRO A 73 5.07 -7.17 2.30
C PRO A 73 5.11 -8.53 3.03
N PRO A 74 6.28 -9.16 3.28
CA PRO A 74 6.32 -10.41 4.05
C PRO A 74 5.85 -10.24 5.51
N LEU A 75 6.05 -9.06 6.10
CA LEU A 75 5.60 -8.75 7.45
C LEU A 75 4.07 -8.69 7.51
N LEU A 76 3.43 -7.96 6.59
CA LEU A 76 1.98 -7.83 6.56
C LEU A 76 1.31 -9.12 6.11
N GLU A 77 1.87 -9.86 5.15
CA GLU A 77 1.35 -11.19 4.78
C GLU A 77 1.25 -12.13 5.98
N TYR A 78 2.19 -12.05 6.93
CA TYR A 78 2.16 -12.86 8.14
C TYR A 78 1.19 -12.32 9.21
N TRP A 79 1.21 -11.01 9.49
CA TRP A 79 0.48 -10.44 10.64
C TRP A 79 -0.90 -9.85 10.30
N VAL A 80 -1.09 -9.35 9.09
CA VAL A 80 -2.28 -8.63 8.59
C VAL A 80 -2.47 -8.89 7.07
N PRO A 81 -2.78 -10.14 6.65
CA PRO A 81 -2.71 -10.57 5.24
C PRO A 81 -3.64 -9.80 4.29
N ASP A 82 -4.72 -9.21 4.81
CA ASP A 82 -5.70 -8.43 4.02
C ASP A 82 -5.23 -6.99 3.71
N VAL A 83 -4.00 -6.62 4.08
CA VAL A 83 -3.42 -5.30 3.84
C VAL A 83 -2.21 -5.39 2.91
N GLU A 84 -2.34 -4.77 1.75
CA GLU A 84 -1.25 -4.62 0.79
C GLU A 84 -0.31 -3.47 1.15
N VAL A 85 0.89 -3.48 0.56
CA VAL A 85 1.89 -2.41 0.72
C VAL A 85 2.06 -1.67 -0.61
N ALA A 86 1.97 -0.34 -0.57
CA ALA A 86 2.18 0.51 -1.73
C ALA A 86 3.04 1.73 -1.45
N GLY A 87 3.69 2.27 -2.48
CA GLY A 87 4.48 3.49 -2.36
C GLY A 87 3.61 4.73 -2.59
N ILE A 88 3.83 5.82 -1.83
CA ILE A 88 3.11 7.10 -2.07
C ILE A 88 3.29 7.57 -3.52
N HIS A 89 4.49 7.38 -4.08
CA HIS A 89 4.80 7.74 -5.46
C HIS A 89 3.97 6.98 -6.49
N GLU A 90 3.53 5.75 -6.19
CA GLU A 90 2.66 4.97 -7.09
C GLU A 90 1.29 5.62 -7.20
N PHE A 91 0.73 6.06 -6.06
CA PHE A 91 -0.54 6.76 -6.05
C PHE A 91 -0.47 8.09 -6.79
N VAL A 92 0.60 8.86 -6.57
CA VAL A 92 0.79 10.14 -7.27
C VAL A 92 0.96 9.90 -8.77
N GLY A 93 1.79 8.94 -9.18
CA GLY A 93 1.97 8.61 -10.59
C GLY A 93 0.73 8.03 -11.26
N ASN A 94 -0.15 7.36 -10.51
CA ASN A 94 -1.45 6.91 -11.01
C ASN A 94 -2.45 8.08 -11.16
N ALA A 95 -2.35 9.12 -10.32
CA ALA A 95 -3.26 10.25 -10.33
C ALA A 95 -2.84 11.44 -11.21
N LEU A 96 -1.58 11.46 -11.68
CA LEU A 96 -1.11 12.47 -12.62
C LEU A 96 -1.78 12.28 -13.98
N ILE A 97 -2.26 13.39 -14.54
CA ILE A 97 -2.76 13.52 -15.91
C ILE A 97 -1.91 14.59 -16.57
N MET A 98 -1.16 14.23 -17.61
CA MET A 98 -0.23 15.14 -18.28
C MET A 98 -0.70 15.50 -19.70
N ASP A 99 -0.53 16.77 -20.08
CA ASP A 99 -0.88 17.21 -21.43
C ASP A 99 -0.03 16.48 -22.49
N GLY A 100 -0.71 15.86 -23.46
CA GLY A 100 -0.06 15.09 -24.53
C GLY A 100 0.37 13.69 -24.12
N GLU A 101 -0.03 13.19 -22.95
CA GLU A 101 0.21 11.79 -22.60
C GLU A 101 -0.58 10.81 -23.46
N LYS A 102 -0.05 9.60 -23.62
CA LYS A 102 -0.79 8.52 -24.26
C LYS A 102 -1.85 8.02 -23.31
N GLU A 103 -3.00 7.64 -23.88
CA GLU A 103 -4.04 7.01 -23.09
C GLU A 103 -3.48 5.75 -22.43
N ARG A 104 -3.57 5.69 -21.11
CA ARG A 104 -3.06 4.59 -20.30
C ARG A 104 -4.19 3.63 -19.96
N ASP A 105 -3.95 2.34 -20.07
CA ASP A 105 -4.94 1.30 -19.73
C ASP A 105 -4.77 0.74 -18.32
N THR A 106 -3.53 0.71 -17.85
CA THR A 106 -3.14 0.09 -16.58
C THR A 106 -2.46 1.07 -15.64
N ASP A 107 -2.46 0.77 -14.36
CA ASP A 107 -1.77 1.53 -13.34
C ASP A 107 -0.26 1.20 -13.33
N LEU A 108 0.50 1.82 -12.42
CA LEU A 108 1.95 1.57 -12.27
C LEU A 108 2.31 0.15 -11.80
N ARG A 109 1.32 -0.66 -11.39
CA ARG A 109 1.49 -2.08 -11.03
C ARG A 109 1.06 -3.02 -12.16
N GLY A 110 0.55 -2.47 -13.26
CA GLY A 110 0.05 -3.25 -14.40
C GLY A 110 -1.42 -3.65 -14.26
N GLU A 111 -2.11 -3.21 -13.21
CA GLU A 111 -3.52 -3.51 -12.99
C GLU A 111 -4.40 -2.56 -13.81
N PRO A 112 -5.56 -2.99 -14.33
CA PRO A 112 -6.46 -2.10 -15.07
C PRO A 112 -6.86 -0.87 -14.25
N LEU A 113 -6.83 0.33 -14.86
CA LEU A 113 -7.29 1.54 -14.18
C LEU A 113 -8.80 1.43 -13.87
N MET A 114 -9.25 1.88 -12.69
CA MET A 114 -10.61 1.65 -12.19
C MET A 114 -11.72 2.15 -13.13
N ASN A 115 -11.49 3.28 -13.82
CA ASN A 115 -12.36 3.83 -14.86
C ASN A 115 -12.45 2.93 -16.10
N LYS A 116 -11.39 2.20 -16.45
CA LYS A 116 -11.41 1.24 -17.56
C LYS A 116 -11.87 -0.15 -17.14
N ALA A 117 -11.58 -0.56 -15.90
CA ALA A 117 -12.12 -1.78 -15.30
C ALA A 117 -13.65 -1.74 -15.28
N THR A 118 -14.24 -0.64 -14.80
CA THR A 118 -15.70 -0.45 -14.78
C THR A 118 -16.32 -0.36 -16.18
N GLU A 119 -15.61 0.16 -17.19
CA GLU A 119 -16.07 0.10 -18.59
C GLU A 119 -15.99 -1.32 -19.17
N HIS A 120 -14.95 -2.07 -18.83
CA HIS A 120 -14.78 -3.45 -19.26
C HIS A 120 -15.85 -4.36 -18.64
N GLU A 121 -16.10 -4.26 -17.34
CA GLU A 121 -17.15 -4.99 -16.62
C GLU A 121 -18.54 -4.73 -17.22
N LYS A 122 -18.86 -3.45 -17.50
CA LYS A 122 -20.12 -3.06 -18.17
C LYS A 122 -20.23 -3.61 -19.59
N LYS A 123 -19.12 -3.74 -20.32
CA LYS A 123 -19.11 -4.38 -21.65
C LYS A 123 -19.34 -5.89 -21.54
N VAL A 124 -18.71 -6.55 -20.56
CA VAL A 124 -18.88 -8.01 -20.33
C VAL A 124 -20.32 -8.34 -19.92
N GLU A 125 -20.93 -7.56 -19.02
CA GLU A 125 -22.35 -7.73 -18.66
C GLU A 125 -23.32 -7.53 -19.83
N LYS A 126 -22.99 -6.64 -20.78
CA LYS A 126 -23.81 -6.44 -21.99
C LYS A 126 -23.66 -7.56 -23.03
N ILE A 127 -22.53 -8.26 -23.04
CA ILE A 127 -22.28 -9.40 -23.95
C ILE A 127 -22.95 -10.68 -23.41
N ASN A 128 -23.05 -10.80 -22.08
CA ASN A 128 -23.66 -11.97 -21.41
C ASN A 128 -25.19 -11.84 -21.19
N LYS A 129 -25.84 -10.82 -21.77
CA LYS A 129 -27.29 -10.65 -21.85
C LYS A 129 -27.75 -10.79 -23.30
#